data_AF-A0A1M7A0L3-F1
#
_entry.id   AF-A0A1M7A0L3-F1
#
_cell.length_a   1.000
_cell.length_b   1.000
_cell.length_c   1.000
_cell.angle_alpha   90.00
_cell.angle_beta   90.00
_cell.angle_gamma   90.00
#
_symmetry.space_group_name_H-M   'P 1'
#
loop_
_entity.id
_entity.type
_entity.pdbx_description
1 polymer ?
#
loop_
_entity_poly.entity_id
_entity_poly.type
_entity_poly.pdbx_seq_one_letter_code
_entity_poly.pdbx_strand_id
1 'polypeptide(L)'
;MAKKTITELKNYFKAGKRPTEGQFGDVMDSFANLEDPQLFPKNYFEKRLSLDFPHNVADQAVDILLGNRGMSGRLEIEIVGTWMYWNSVGNIKKLFQVGFNPDNGVWYTPTSRIVEAAGLITNHIYIGDIVWDAAINQYKIPIYHTHFSGNIYDVRITYHCPFDTQDLSEVKLSDVYTNALTGQRVHHINYNYNLGVGTSLPETSLHVMAPKDKGHSNVVGAMFDRNEAAGGSNIVQLKYHSTADLELNSLFTGTNFRYGSYGDFNIVNNIDDGTYGAINIVTNKQTRLSIMPNGNIGIGTVNPISKLDVRGNIVAGITDATEGINAFAIRYENGSVNNWGSLRSGAETYMSYGVKADNKTAYGWLSGSGSYPSYKTAVTTGNDGIRFLSSAYEKIAQDSPVTMSELMRITPGGNVGIGTRNPDQKLTVKGKIHAEDVIVDMNVPADYVFQKYFDGESSLRPDYQMPTLQKLEAFVKENKHLPEIPSGDAIKKDGVNLGDFQMKLLQKIEELTLYVISQNKEIENLKAIIEK
;
A
#
# COMPACT_ATOMS: atom_id res chain seq x y z
N MET A 1 18.48 57.07 -56.38
CA MET A 1 18.10 56.83 -57.79
C MET A 1 16.69 56.30 -57.80
N ALA A 2 15.83 56.59 -58.78
CA ALA A 2 14.54 55.91 -58.82
C ALA A 2 14.75 54.39 -58.92
N LYS A 3 13.92 53.60 -58.23
CA LYS A 3 13.94 52.13 -58.28
C LYS A 3 13.81 51.65 -59.73
N LYS A 4 14.52 50.59 -60.10
CA LYS A 4 14.64 50.10 -61.49
C LYS A 4 14.45 48.59 -61.57
N THR A 5 13.97 48.11 -62.71
CA THR A 5 13.92 46.66 -62.99
C THR A 5 15.33 46.08 -63.14
N ILE A 6 15.50 44.76 -63.01
CA ILE A 6 16.80 44.09 -63.19
C ILE A 6 17.39 44.38 -64.59
N THR A 7 16.55 44.46 -65.62
CA THR A 7 16.99 44.78 -66.99
C THR A 7 17.52 46.21 -67.10
N GLU A 8 16.84 47.18 -66.48
CA GLU A 8 17.30 48.57 -66.42
C GLU A 8 18.54 48.74 -65.55
N LEU A 9 18.67 47.99 -64.45
CA LEU A 9 19.88 47.94 -63.63
C LEU A 9 21.06 47.35 -64.43
N LYS A 10 20.86 46.25 -65.15
CA LYS A 10 21.88 45.66 -66.02
C LYS A 10 22.36 46.67 -67.08
N ASN A 11 21.45 47.41 -67.68
CA ASN A 11 21.80 48.46 -68.65
C ASN A 11 22.48 49.67 -67.98
N TYR A 12 22.06 50.04 -66.77
CA TYR A 12 22.68 51.10 -65.96
C TYR A 12 24.14 50.78 -65.63
N PHE A 13 24.43 49.55 -65.18
CA PHE A 13 25.78 49.10 -64.87
C PHE A 13 26.63 48.83 -66.13
N LYS A 14 26.04 48.30 -67.21
CA LYS A 14 26.74 48.16 -68.51
C LYS A 14 27.18 49.51 -69.09
N ALA A 15 26.44 50.58 -68.83
CA ALA A 15 26.82 51.94 -69.20
C ALA A 15 27.91 52.55 -68.29
N GLY A 16 28.53 51.76 -67.41
CA GLY A 16 29.63 52.18 -66.54
C GLY A 16 29.21 53.06 -65.36
N LYS A 17 27.91 53.27 -65.14
CA LYS A 17 27.41 54.09 -64.04
C LYS A 17 27.49 53.30 -62.73
N ARG A 18 28.05 53.93 -61.69
CA ARG A 18 28.10 53.37 -60.32
C ARG A 18 27.15 54.15 -59.41
N PRO A 19 26.36 53.47 -58.57
CA PRO A 19 25.52 54.12 -57.57
C PRO A 19 26.40 54.81 -56.53
N THR A 20 26.00 56.00 -56.10
CA THR A 20 26.62 56.67 -54.95
C THR A 20 26.16 56.01 -53.64
N GLU A 21 26.86 56.27 -52.53
CA GLU A 21 26.52 55.72 -51.20
C GLU A 21 25.05 56.00 -50.82
N GLY A 22 24.57 57.23 -51.03
CA GLY A 22 23.16 57.59 -50.81
C GLY A 22 22.15 56.97 -51.79
N GLN A 23 22.60 56.25 -52.83
CA GLN A 23 21.75 55.55 -53.80
C GLN A 23 21.79 54.02 -53.60
N PHE A 24 22.62 53.54 -52.67
CA PHE A 24 22.81 52.12 -52.43
C PHE A 24 21.54 51.45 -51.89
N GLY A 25 20.77 52.15 -51.06
CA GLY A 25 19.45 51.70 -50.60
C GLY A 25 18.49 51.43 -51.77
N ASP A 26 18.39 52.35 -52.73
CA ASP A 26 17.52 52.19 -53.89
C ASP A 26 17.96 51.03 -54.82
N VAL A 27 19.27 50.74 -54.88
CA VAL A 27 19.83 49.62 -55.65
C VAL A 27 19.52 48.29 -54.98
N MET A 28 19.68 48.21 -53.65
CA MET A 28 19.34 47.01 -52.89
C MET A 28 17.83 46.77 -52.92
N ASP A 29 17.01 47.80 -52.79
CA ASP A 29 15.55 47.73 -52.98
C ASP A 29 15.16 47.25 -54.38
N SER A 30 15.92 47.65 -55.40
CA SER A 30 15.69 47.22 -56.79
C SER A 30 16.16 45.78 -57.06
N PHE A 31 17.20 45.31 -56.36
CA PHE A 31 17.68 43.92 -56.40
C PHE A 31 16.82 42.97 -55.57
N ALA A 32 16.21 43.45 -54.48
CA ALA A 32 15.38 42.68 -53.56
C ALA A 32 13.93 42.46 -54.06
N ASN A 33 13.57 42.97 -55.24
CA ASN A 33 12.25 42.74 -55.84
C ASN A 33 12.04 41.27 -56.24
N LEU A 34 11.47 40.49 -55.31
CA LEU A 34 10.93 39.13 -55.47
C LEU A 34 9.52 39.10 -56.11
N GLU A 35 9.02 40.22 -56.63
CA GLU A 35 7.61 40.35 -57.04
C GLU A 35 7.42 40.80 -58.50
N ASP A 36 8.23 40.29 -59.44
CA ASP A 36 7.84 40.35 -60.86
C ASP A 36 6.92 39.15 -61.17
N PRO A 37 5.60 39.36 -61.42
CA PRO A 37 4.66 38.28 -61.70
C PRO A 37 4.96 37.53 -63.00
N GLN A 38 5.81 38.08 -63.89
CA GLN A 38 6.24 37.41 -65.12
C GLN A 38 7.46 36.50 -64.93
N LEU A 39 8.23 36.66 -63.85
CA LEU A 39 9.44 35.88 -63.56
C LEU A 39 9.24 34.85 -62.44
N PHE A 40 8.33 35.13 -61.50
CA PHE A 40 7.90 34.20 -60.45
C PHE A 40 6.37 34.17 -60.46
N PRO A 41 5.72 33.19 -61.13
CA PRO A 41 4.27 33.07 -61.04
C PRO A 41 3.88 32.95 -59.58
N LYS A 42 2.93 33.78 -59.13
CA LYS A 42 2.37 33.67 -57.79
C LYS A 42 1.64 32.32 -57.71
N ASN A 43 2.30 31.30 -57.18
CA ASN A 43 1.73 29.96 -56.94
C ASN A 43 0.67 29.97 -55.81
N TYR A 44 0.21 31.16 -55.41
CA TYR A 44 -0.82 31.36 -54.42
C TYR A 44 -1.53 32.71 -54.59
N PHE A 45 -2.77 32.79 -54.14
CA PHE A 45 -3.60 33.99 -54.11
C PHE A 45 -3.89 34.39 -52.67
N GLU A 46 -3.96 35.69 -52.39
CA GLU A 46 -4.36 36.21 -51.08
C GLU A 46 -5.57 37.13 -51.18
N LYS A 47 -6.45 37.06 -50.17
CA LYS A 47 -7.57 37.97 -50.00
C LYS A 47 -7.74 38.30 -48.52
N ARG A 48 -7.99 39.59 -48.23
CA ARG A 48 -8.34 40.05 -46.88
C ARG A 48 -9.78 40.51 -46.87
N LEU A 49 -10.51 40.12 -45.83
CA LEU A 49 -11.91 40.46 -45.60
C LEU A 49 -12.04 40.99 -44.16
N SER A 50 -12.91 41.97 -43.95
CA SER A 50 -13.25 42.48 -42.63
C SER A 50 -14.59 41.90 -42.21
N LEU A 51 -14.64 41.30 -41.02
CA LEU A 51 -15.82 40.69 -40.45
C LEU A 51 -16.23 41.45 -39.19
N ASP A 52 -17.46 41.96 -39.16
CA ASP A 52 -18.04 42.69 -38.02
C ASP A 52 -19.28 41.95 -37.51
N PHE A 53 -19.20 41.43 -36.28
CA PHE A 53 -20.34 40.81 -35.62
C PHE A 53 -21.10 41.85 -34.77
N PRO A 54 -22.42 42.03 -34.99
CA PRO A 54 -23.28 42.87 -34.16
C PRO A 54 -23.17 42.61 -32.65
N HIS A 55 -23.22 43.69 -31.87
CA HIS A 55 -23.24 43.64 -30.41
C HIS A 55 -24.64 43.28 -29.87
N ASN A 56 -24.69 42.59 -28.71
CA ASN A 56 -25.90 42.10 -28.04
C ASN A 56 -26.71 41.04 -28.80
N VAL A 57 -26.05 40.29 -29.68
CA VAL A 57 -26.65 39.14 -30.37
C VAL A 57 -25.71 37.94 -30.17
N ALA A 58 -26.18 36.91 -29.48
CA ALA A 58 -25.42 35.67 -29.31
C ALA A 58 -25.58 34.76 -30.53
N ASP A 59 -24.67 33.79 -30.66
CA ASP A 59 -24.80 32.67 -31.60
C ASP A 59 -25.01 33.13 -33.04
N GLN A 60 -24.09 33.96 -33.52
CA GLN A 60 -24.07 34.52 -34.86
C GLN A 60 -23.14 33.69 -35.77
N ALA A 61 -23.36 33.76 -37.07
CA ALA A 61 -22.45 33.20 -38.06
C ALA A 61 -22.36 34.11 -39.29
N VAL A 62 -21.24 33.98 -40.00
CA VAL A 62 -21.04 34.52 -41.33
C VAL A 62 -20.46 33.42 -42.21
N ASP A 63 -20.85 33.37 -43.48
CA ASP A 63 -20.31 32.40 -44.41
C ASP A 63 -19.23 33.06 -45.27
N ILE A 64 -18.02 32.48 -45.33
CA ILE A 64 -17.10 32.73 -46.44
C ILE A 64 -17.65 31.98 -47.65
N LEU A 65 -18.23 32.71 -48.58
CA LEU A 65 -18.75 32.20 -49.84
C LEU A 65 -17.60 32.01 -50.82
N LEU A 66 -17.43 30.81 -51.34
CA LEU A 66 -16.34 30.47 -52.26
C LEU A 66 -16.72 30.59 -53.73
N GLY A 67 -18.00 30.83 -54.05
CA GLY A 67 -18.53 30.85 -55.41
C GLY A 67 -18.82 29.46 -55.99
N ASN A 68 -19.54 29.41 -57.12
CA ASN A 68 -19.82 28.17 -57.85
C ASN A 68 -18.66 27.83 -58.80
N ARG A 69 -17.51 27.50 -58.22
CA ARG A 69 -16.24 27.36 -58.95
C ARG A 69 -15.54 26.05 -58.64
N GLY A 70 -14.58 25.71 -59.49
CA GLY A 70 -13.60 24.68 -59.18
C GLY A 70 -12.50 25.23 -58.27
N MET A 71 -12.17 24.49 -57.21
CA MET A 71 -11.00 24.75 -56.37
C MET A 71 -10.24 23.45 -56.12
N SER A 72 -8.93 23.49 -56.40
CA SER A 72 -8.01 22.39 -56.11
C SER A 72 -6.70 22.89 -55.52
N GLY A 73 -6.29 22.30 -54.41
CA GLY A 73 -5.03 22.61 -53.74
C GLY A 73 -5.23 22.82 -52.25
N ARG A 74 -4.57 23.83 -51.69
CA ARG A 74 -4.61 24.14 -50.26
C ARG A 74 -5.17 25.54 -50.03
N LEU A 75 -6.20 25.65 -49.19
CA LEU A 75 -6.79 26.90 -48.76
C LEU A 75 -6.50 27.10 -47.28
N GLU A 76 -6.04 28.28 -46.90
CA GLU A 76 -5.77 28.69 -45.53
C GLU A 76 -6.68 29.84 -45.14
N ILE A 77 -7.25 29.76 -43.94
CA ILE A 77 -8.08 30.80 -43.37
C ILE A 77 -7.53 31.14 -41.99
N GLU A 78 -6.99 32.35 -41.87
CA GLU A 78 -6.56 32.92 -40.60
C GLU A 78 -7.56 34.00 -40.19
N ILE A 79 -8.12 33.87 -38.99
CA ILE A 79 -8.93 34.91 -38.36
C ILE A 79 -8.13 35.50 -37.21
N VAL A 80 -7.92 36.80 -37.25
CA VAL A 80 -7.21 37.55 -36.21
C VAL A 80 -8.20 38.38 -35.41
N GLY A 81 -8.19 38.20 -34.10
CA GLY A 81 -9.07 38.89 -33.17
C GLY A 81 -8.55 40.25 -32.76
N THR A 82 -9.49 41.15 -32.46
CA THR A 82 -9.21 42.52 -32.05
C THR A 82 -9.91 42.86 -30.72
N TRP A 83 -9.87 44.12 -30.32
CA TRP A 83 -10.60 44.66 -29.19
C TRP A 83 -11.57 45.75 -29.67
N MET A 84 -12.89 45.49 -29.56
CA MET A 84 -13.95 46.48 -29.76
C MET A 84 -14.93 46.50 -28.58
N TYR A 85 -15.66 45.40 -28.34
CA TYR A 85 -16.56 45.26 -27.17
C TYR A 85 -16.10 44.20 -26.16
N TRP A 86 -15.19 43.30 -26.56
CA TRP A 86 -14.54 42.34 -25.69
C TRP A 86 -13.12 42.05 -26.18
N ASN A 87 -12.26 41.54 -25.30
CA ASN A 87 -10.90 41.20 -25.67
C ASN A 87 -10.85 39.84 -26.39
N SER A 88 -10.79 39.87 -27.71
CA SER A 88 -10.63 38.67 -28.55
C SER A 88 -9.20 38.52 -29.08
N VAL A 89 -8.20 39.23 -28.54
CA VAL A 89 -6.84 39.21 -29.09
C VAL A 89 -6.30 37.77 -29.17
N GLY A 90 -5.81 37.40 -30.36
CA GLY A 90 -5.37 36.06 -30.72
C GLY A 90 -5.58 35.76 -32.21
N ASN A 91 -5.30 34.54 -32.63
CA ASN A 91 -5.56 34.07 -33.99
C ASN A 91 -6.02 32.60 -34.03
N ILE A 92 -6.79 32.27 -35.06
CA ILE A 92 -7.15 30.90 -35.42
C ILE A 92 -6.81 30.72 -36.89
N LYS A 93 -5.99 29.72 -37.21
CA LYS A 93 -5.63 29.35 -38.58
C LYS A 93 -6.11 27.94 -38.87
N LYS A 94 -6.97 27.81 -39.87
CA LYS A 94 -7.47 26.53 -40.38
C LYS A 94 -6.98 26.31 -41.80
N LEU A 95 -6.44 25.12 -42.04
CA LEU A 95 -5.95 24.66 -43.32
C LEU A 95 -6.95 23.68 -43.90
N PHE A 96 -7.28 23.86 -45.18
CA PHE A 96 -8.15 22.98 -45.96
C PHE A 96 -7.37 22.41 -47.14
N GLN A 97 -7.52 21.12 -47.40
CA GLN A 97 -7.19 20.50 -48.68
C GLN A 97 -8.48 20.46 -49.49
N VAL A 98 -8.51 21.16 -50.62
CA VAL A 98 -9.72 21.37 -51.42
C VAL A 98 -9.58 20.70 -52.77
N GLY A 99 -10.65 20.04 -53.24
CA GLY A 99 -10.68 19.31 -54.51
C GLY A 99 -12.11 19.15 -55.00
N PHE A 100 -12.73 20.25 -55.39
CA PHE A 100 -14.13 20.31 -55.84
C PHE A 100 -14.30 21.17 -57.10
N ASN A 101 -15.46 21.03 -57.72
CA ASN A 101 -15.92 21.61 -58.98
C ASN A 101 -17.23 22.38 -58.78
N PRO A 102 -17.64 23.19 -59.78
CA PRO A 102 -18.98 23.76 -59.81
C PRO A 102 -20.07 22.69 -59.65
N ASP A 103 -21.24 23.11 -59.17
CA ASP A 103 -22.46 22.32 -59.04
C ASP A 103 -22.28 21.05 -58.18
N ASN A 104 -21.57 21.19 -57.05
CA ASN A 104 -21.28 20.13 -56.07
C ASN A 104 -20.45 18.94 -56.59
N GLY A 105 -19.71 19.09 -57.69
CA GLY A 105 -18.77 18.06 -58.11
C GLY A 105 -17.60 17.96 -57.12
N VAL A 106 -17.27 16.78 -56.59
CA VAL A 106 -16.14 16.59 -55.66
C VAL A 106 -15.14 15.59 -56.27
N TRP A 107 -13.90 16.02 -56.46
CA TRP A 107 -12.81 15.15 -56.94
C TRP A 107 -12.22 14.30 -55.81
N TYR A 108 -12.00 14.94 -54.65
CA TYR A 108 -11.67 14.26 -53.41
C TYR A 108 -12.27 15.04 -52.25
N THR A 109 -12.74 14.31 -51.25
CA THR A 109 -13.41 14.89 -50.08
C THR A 109 -12.51 15.95 -49.44
N PRO A 110 -12.95 17.21 -49.34
CA PRO A 110 -12.16 18.23 -48.68
C PRO A 110 -11.86 17.82 -47.25
N THR A 111 -10.60 17.95 -46.83
CA THR A 111 -10.19 17.73 -45.44
C THR A 111 -9.74 19.04 -44.84
N SER A 112 -9.85 19.17 -43.52
CA SER A 112 -9.46 20.38 -42.83
C SER A 112 -8.78 20.06 -41.50
N ARG A 113 -7.93 20.99 -41.02
CA ARG A 113 -7.35 20.93 -39.67
C ARG A 113 -7.01 22.32 -39.16
N ILE A 114 -7.19 22.53 -37.87
CA ILE A 114 -6.64 23.71 -37.18
C ILE A 114 -5.13 23.52 -37.08
N VAL A 115 -4.36 24.50 -37.55
CA VAL A 115 -2.89 24.50 -37.51
C VAL A 115 -2.33 25.52 -36.53
N GLU A 116 -3.14 26.49 -36.12
CA GLU A 116 -2.80 27.50 -35.12
C GLU A 116 -4.09 27.94 -34.41
N ALA A 117 -4.06 28.03 -33.09
CA ALA A 117 -5.14 28.57 -32.29
C ALA A 117 -4.54 29.13 -31.00
N ALA A 118 -4.52 30.45 -30.86
CA ALA A 118 -3.91 31.13 -29.73
C ALA A 118 -4.74 32.34 -29.30
N GLY A 119 -4.72 32.65 -28.00
CA GLY A 119 -5.40 33.81 -27.43
C GLY A 119 -6.91 33.63 -27.19
N LEU A 120 -7.56 34.71 -26.76
CA LEU A 120 -8.94 34.68 -26.26
C LEU A 120 -9.98 34.44 -27.37
N ILE A 121 -9.63 34.68 -28.63
CA ILE A 121 -10.47 34.39 -29.80
C ILE A 121 -10.96 32.93 -29.83
N THR A 122 -10.15 32.00 -29.34
CA THR A 122 -10.38 30.54 -29.38
C THR A 122 -11.62 30.08 -28.62
N ASN A 123 -12.12 30.91 -27.70
CA ASN A 123 -13.29 30.62 -26.88
C ASN A 123 -14.62 30.91 -27.59
N HIS A 124 -14.60 31.73 -28.64
CA HIS A 124 -15.83 32.30 -29.19
C HIS A 124 -15.90 32.36 -30.71
N ILE A 125 -14.79 32.17 -31.44
CA ILE A 125 -14.79 32.11 -32.90
C ILE A 125 -14.49 30.70 -33.38
N TYR A 126 -15.27 30.21 -34.35
CA TYR A 126 -15.11 28.85 -34.91
C TYR A 126 -15.17 28.84 -36.42
N ILE A 127 -14.14 28.29 -37.05
CA ILE A 127 -14.09 28.06 -38.50
C ILE A 127 -14.64 26.66 -38.79
N GLY A 128 -15.80 26.58 -39.42
CA GLY A 128 -16.44 25.35 -39.85
C GLY A 128 -15.72 24.65 -41.00
N ASP A 129 -16.29 23.56 -41.48
CA ASP A 129 -15.79 22.85 -42.67
C ASP A 129 -16.37 23.45 -43.96
N ILE A 130 -15.83 23.04 -45.11
CA ILE A 130 -16.38 23.41 -46.41
C ILE A 130 -17.67 22.63 -46.63
N VAL A 131 -18.75 23.35 -46.88
CA VAL A 131 -20.09 22.78 -47.09
C VAL A 131 -20.64 23.28 -48.42
N TRP A 132 -21.24 22.39 -49.21
CA TRP A 132 -22.04 22.78 -50.37
C TRP A 132 -23.41 23.27 -49.91
N ASP A 133 -23.79 24.48 -50.30
CA ASP A 133 -25.11 25.03 -50.04
C ASP A 133 -25.92 25.09 -51.35
N ALA A 134 -26.89 24.17 -51.46
CA ALA A 134 -27.73 24.04 -52.64
C ALA A 134 -28.70 25.22 -52.82
N ALA A 135 -29.03 25.98 -51.75
CA ALA A 135 -29.97 27.10 -51.84
C ALA A 135 -29.34 28.32 -52.54
N ILE A 136 -28.03 28.52 -52.35
CA ILE A 136 -27.26 29.59 -52.97
C ILE A 136 -26.29 29.09 -54.06
N ASN A 137 -26.41 27.80 -54.41
CA ASN A 137 -25.67 27.07 -55.45
C ASN A 137 -24.14 27.30 -55.40
N GLN A 138 -23.52 27.22 -54.22
CA GLN A 138 -22.08 27.41 -54.06
C GLN A 138 -21.52 26.77 -52.78
N TYR A 139 -20.21 26.58 -52.71
CA TYR A 139 -19.53 26.17 -51.48
C TYR A 139 -19.35 27.34 -50.51
N LYS A 140 -19.42 27.04 -49.22
CA LYS A 140 -19.23 28.00 -48.14
C LYS A 140 -18.46 27.43 -46.96
N ILE A 141 -17.88 28.33 -46.17
CA ILE A 141 -17.22 28.00 -44.90
C ILE A 141 -17.85 28.87 -43.81
N PRO A 142 -18.65 28.29 -42.90
CA PRO A 142 -19.28 29.06 -41.85
C PRO A 142 -18.25 29.43 -40.77
N ILE A 143 -18.24 30.71 -40.38
CA ILE A 143 -17.52 31.23 -39.22
C ILE A 143 -18.57 31.54 -38.16
N TYR A 144 -18.50 30.84 -37.03
CA TYR A 144 -19.42 31.03 -35.91
C TYR A 144 -18.80 31.96 -34.87
N HIS A 145 -19.64 32.82 -34.29
CA HIS A 145 -19.35 33.70 -33.17
C HIS A 145 -20.36 33.45 -32.04
N THR A 146 -19.92 32.80 -30.97
CA THR A 146 -20.81 32.34 -29.89
C THR A 146 -21.00 33.36 -28.76
N HIS A 147 -20.22 34.43 -28.74
CA HIS A 147 -20.31 35.47 -27.71
C HIS A 147 -21.40 36.50 -28.07
N PHE A 148 -22.07 37.08 -27.06
CA PHE A 148 -23.09 38.10 -27.29
C PHE A 148 -22.49 39.49 -27.57
N SER A 149 -21.30 39.78 -27.02
CA SER A 149 -20.57 41.00 -27.37
C SER A 149 -19.98 40.87 -28.76
N GLY A 150 -20.38 41.77 -29.66
CA GLY A 150 -19.83 41.90 -31.00
C GLY A 150 -18.32 42.17 -31.02
N ASN A 151 -17.70 41.97 -32.18
CA ASN A 151 -16.30 42.33 -32.38
C ASN A 151 -15.97 42.37 -33.88
N ILE A 152 -14.86 43.02 -34.20
CA ILE A 152 -14.31 43.05 -35.55
C ILE A 152 -13.16 42.06 -35.66
N TYR A 153 -13.09 41.34 -36.79
CA TYR A 153 -12.09 40.34 -37.09
C TYR A 153 -11.48 40.59 -38.47
N ASP A 154 -10.15 40.43 -38.55
CA ASP A 154 -9.42 40.41 -39.83
C ASP A 154 -9.36 38.96 -40.32
N VAL A 155 -9.98 38.69 -41.48
CA VAL A 155 -10.01 37.37 -42.11
C VAL A 155 -9.05 37.38 -43.28
N ARG A 156 -8.01 36.54 -43.20
CA ARG A 156 -6.99 36.38 -44.23
C ARG A 156 -7.15 35.02 -44.87
N ILE A 157 -7.26 35.02 -46.19
CA ILE A 157 -7.42 33.82 -47.00
C ILE A 157 -6.21 33.71 -47.91
N THR A 158 -5.49 32.59 -47.80
CA THR A 158 -4.36 32.27 -48.67
C THR A 158 -4.67 30.97 -49.43
N TYR A 159 -4.63 31.01 -50.75
CA TYR A 159 -4.99 29.88 -51.60
C TYR A 159 -3.83 29.44 -52.48
N HIS A 160 -3.27 28.27 -52.19
CA HIS A 160 -2.22 27.63 -52.97
C HIS A 160 -2.84 26.71 -54.02
N CYS A 161 -2.74 27.09 -55.29
CA CYS A 161 -3.30 26.37 -56.42
C CYS A 161 -2.23 26.20 -57.50
N PRO A 162 -2.10 25.00 -58.11
CA PRO A 162 -1.19 24.79 -59.23
C PRO A 162 -1.77 25.24 -60.59
N PHE A 163 -3.01 25.77 -60.63
CA PHE A 163 -3.71 26.14 -61.86
C PHE A 163 -3.93 27.66 -61.94
N ASP A 164 -3.49 28.27 -63.04
CA ASP A 164 -3.63 29.71 -63.30
C ASP A 164 -5.08 30.16 -63.60
N THR A 165 -6.01 29.20 -63.75
CA THR A 165 -7.42 29.46 -64.06
C THR A 165 -8.30 29.65 -62.82
N GLN A 166 -7.74 29.50 -61.62
CA GLN A 166 -8.47 29.62 -60.36
C GLN A 166 -7.95 30.80 -59.57
N ASP A 167 -8.83 31.59 -58.96
CA ASP A 167 -8.48 32.78 -58.18
C ASP A 167 -9.37 32.91 -56.92
N LEU A 168 -9.34 34.08 -56.28
CA LEU A 168 -10.22 34.45 -55.15
C LEU A 168 -11.23 35.56 -55.51
N SER A 169 -11.54 35.77 -56.80
CA SER A 169 -12.37 36.91 -57.26
C SER A 169 -13.80 36.91 -56.70
N GLU A 170 -14.51 35.78 -56.74
CA GLU A 170 -15.88 35.68 -56.19
C GLU A 170 -15.91 35.46 -54.67
N VAL A 171 -14.77 35.23 -54.02
CA VAL A 171 -14.74 34.93 -52.58
C VAL A 171 -15.20 36.13 -51.77
N LYS A 172 -16.27 36.02 -50.99
CA LYS A 172 -16.82 37.14 -50.22
C LYS A 172 -17.46 36.63 -48.92
N LEU A 173 -17.76 37.55 -48.01
CA LEU A 173 -18.58 37.24 -46.84
C LEU A 173 -20.07 37.35 -47.21
N SER A 174 -20.89 36.49 -46.62
CA SER A 174 -22.35 36.68 -46.57
C SER A 174 -22.72 37.80 -45.59
N ASP A 175 -24.03 38.11 -45.51
CA ASP A 175 -24.56 38.83 -44.36
C ASP A 175 -24.40 37.99 -43.08
N VAL A 176 -24.29 38.65 -41.93
CA VAL A 176 -24.29 37.99 -40.62
C VAL A 176 -25.70 37.51 -40.32
N TYR A 177 -25.82 36.28 -39.84
CA TYR A 177 -27.10 35.66 -39.49
C TYR A 177 -27.02 34.94 -38.15
N THR A 178 -28.16 34.69 -37.52
CA THR A 178 -28.21 33.91 -36.28
C THR A 178 -28.11 32.42 -36.61
N ASN A 179 -27.11 31.76 -36.06
CA ASN A 179 -26.91 30.32 -36.20
C ASN A 179 -26.12 29.80 -35.00
N ALA A 180 -26.80 29.06 -34.14
CA ALA A 180 -26.17 28.46 -32.98
C ALA A 180 -25.22 27.33 -33.38
N LEU A 181 -23.97 27.42 -32.90
CA LEU A 181 -23.01 26.35 -33.11
C LEU A 181 -23.46 25.09 -32.36
N THR A 182 -23.90 24.09 -33.11
CA THR A 182 -24.21 22.75 -32.58
C THR A 182 -22.95 21.88 -32.61
N GLY A 183 -22.52 21.38 -31.45
CA GLY A 183 -21.36 20.49 -31.34
C GLY A 183 -20.20 21.11 -30.57
N GLN A 184 -18.97 20.90 -31.06
CA GLN A 184 -17.76 21.19 -30.31
C GLN A 184 -17.45 22.68 -30.25
N ARG A 185 -17.45 23.25 -29.04
CA ARG A 185 -17.23 24.68 -28.76
C ARG A 185 -15.80 25.01 -28.33
N VAL A 186 -14.81 24.22 -28.72
CA VAL A 186 -13.38 24.56 -28.53
C VAL A 186 -12.60 23.99 -29.71
N HIS A 187 -11.68 24.74 -30.30
CA HIS A 187 -10.75 24.16 -31.28
C HIS A 187 -9.82 23.17 -30.57
N HIS A 188 -9.81 21.92 -31.00
CA HIS A 188 -8.76 20.97 -30.61
C HIS A 188 -7.84 20.69 -31.79
N ILE A 189 -6.62 20.28 -31.50
CA ILE A 189 -5.74 19.67 -32.49
C ILE A 189 -5.83 18.16 -32.27
N ASN A 190 -6.44 17.45 -33.21
CA ASN A 190 -6.44 15.99 -33.20
C ASN A 190 -5.30 15.50 -34.10
N TYR A 191 -4.31 14.85 -33.48
CA TYR A 191 -3.25 14.17 -34.22
C TYR A 191 -3.75 12.75 -34.55
N ASN A 192 -4.14 12.52 -35.80
CA ASN A 192 -4.60 11.21 -36.28
C ASN A 192 -3.46 10.18 -36.42
N TYR A 193 -2.23 10.57 -36.11
CA TYR A 193 -1.02 9.75 -36.15
C TYR A 193 -0.28 9.85 -34.82
N ASN A 194 0.67 8.95 -34.63
CA ASN A 194 1.57 8.95 -33.47
C ASN A 194 2.25 10.31 -33.28
N LEU A 195 2.12 10.89 -32.08
CA LEU A 195 2.78 12.13 -31.69
C LEU A 195 4.15 11.83 -31.09
N GLY A 196 5.22 12.22 -31.79
CA GLY A 196 6.59 12.16 -31.29
C GLY A 196 7.00 13.46 -30.61
N VAL A 197 7.43 13.40 -29.35
CA VAL A 197 8.07 14.52 -28.65
C VAL A 197 9.52 14.14 -28.41
N GLY A 198 10.45 14.78 -29.13
CA GLY A 198 11.88 14.45 -29.07
C GLY A 198 12.30 13.23 -29.92
N THR A 199 11.38 12.64 -30.68
CA THR A 199 11.64 11.58 -31.68
C THR A 199 10.95 11.90 -33.01
N SER A 200 11.61 11.57 -34.13
CA SER A 200 11.02 11.65 -35.47
C SER A 200 10.34 10.34 -35.91
N LEU A 201 10.49 9.26 -35.14
CA LEU A 201 9.92 7.94 -35.41
C LEU A 201 9.13 7.44 -34.19
N PRO A 202 7.91 7.96 -33.96
CA PRO A 202 7.11 7.56 -32.81
C PRO A 202 6.45 6.18 -33.02
N GLU A 203 6.63 5.26 -32.07
CA GLU A 203 6.19 3.85 -32.17
C GLU A 203 4.76 3.63 -31.65
N THR A 204 4.23 4.60 -30.91
CA THR A 204 2.90 4.56 -30.27
C THR A 204 2.23 5.94 -30.37
N SER A 205 0.93 6.02 -30.08
CA SER A 205 0.12 7.24 -30.21
C SER A 205 0.73 8.47 -29.53
N LEU A 206 1.49 8.27 -28.45
CA LEU A 206 2.36 9.29 -27.86
C LEU A 206 3.71 8.66 -27.50
N HIS A 207 4.78 9.04 -28.20
CA HIS A 207 6.16 8.64 -27.89
C HIS A 207 6.95 9.88 -27.46
N VAL A 208 7.26 9.97 -26.16
CA VAL A 208 8.14 11.00 -25.60
C VAL A 208 9.52 10.40 -25.42
N MET A 209 10.54 11.01 -26.02
CA MET A 209 11.94 10.57 -25.96
C MET A 209 12.84 11.74 -25.54
N ALA A 210 13.81 11.47 -24.66
CA ALA A 210 14.79 12.49 -24.29
C ALA A 210 15.74 12.79 -25.47
N PRO A 211 16.17 14.06 -25.66
CA PRO A 211 17.19 14.39 -26.63
C PRO A 211 18.49 13.61 -26.34
N LYS A 212 19.04 12.99 -27.38
CA LYS A 212 20.22 12.10 -27.34
C LYS A 212 21.48 12.75 -26.71
N ASP A 213 21.56 14.08 -26.72
CA ASP A 213 22.82 14.82 -26.50
C ASP A 213 22.91 15.55 -25.16
N LYS A 214 22.00 15.29 -24.21
CA LYS A 214 22.11 15.81 -22.83
C LYS A 214 22.17 14.66 -21.84
N GLY A 215 23.36 14.41 -21.31
CA GLY A 215 23.65 13.31 -20.40
C GLY A 215 22.57 13.14 -19.32
N HIS A 216 22.15 11.89 -19.12
CA HIS A 216 21.31 11.47 -17.99
C HIS A 216 20.04 12.33 -17.79
N SER A 217 19.39 12.73 -18.88
CA SER A 217 18.14 13.49 -18.82
C SER A 217 16.96 12.55 -18.58
N ASN A 218 16.14 12.82 -17.56
CA ASN A 218 14.89 12.10 -17.35
C ASN A 218 13.92 12.38 -18.52
N VAL A 219 13.29 11.33 -19.05
CA VAL A 219 12.15 11.49 -19.96
C VAL A 219 10.91 11.76 -19.12
N VAL A 220 10.45 13.01 -19.10
CA VAL A 220 9.21 13.39 -18.41
C VAL A 220 8.07 13.38 -19.43
N GLY A 221 7.24 12.33 -19.39
CA GLY A 221 6.09 12.19 -20.30
C GLY A 221 5.01 13.26 -20.08
N ALA A 222 4.85 13.70 -18.83
CA ALA A 222 4.03 14.86 -18.45
C ALA A 222 4.46 15.36 -17.07
N MET A 223 4.39 16.67 -16.85
CA MET A 223 4.56 17.30 -15.53
C MET A 223 3.26 18.01 -15.16
N PHE A 224 2.68 17.62 -14.04
CA PHE A 224 1.46 18.25 -13.51
C PHE A 224 1.85 19.01 -12.25
N ASP A 225 2.00 20.33 -12.39
CA ASP A 225 2.39 21.23 -11.30
C ASP A 225 1.30 22.29 -11.09
N ARG A 226 1.09 22.72 -9.85
CA ARG A 226 0.14 23.77 -9.49
C ARG A 226 0.87 24.88 -8.74
N ASN A 227 0.72 26.11 -9.22
CA ASN A 227 1.42 27.28 -8.70
C ASN A 227 0.63 28.07 -7.64
N GLU A 228 -0.44 27.51 -7.06
CA GLU A 228 -1.38 28.27 -6.20
C GLU A 228 -1.65 27.63 -4.82
N ALA A 229 -1.79 28.50 -3.81
CA ALA A 229 -1.85 28.20 -2.37
C ALA A 229 -3.20 27.67 -1.84
N ALA A 230 -4.13 27.23 -2.70
CA ALA A 230 -5.43 26.70 -2.28
C ALA A 230 -5.63 25.24 -2.75
N GLY A 231 -6.17 24.42 -1.84
CA GLY A 231 -6.27 22.96 -1.96
C GLY A 231 -6.82 22.43 -3.29
N GLY A 232 -6.39 21.22 -3.66
CA GLY A 232 -6.77 20.51 -4.87
C GLY A 232 -5.82 19.33 -5.15
N SER A 233 -6.07 18.54 -6.18
CA SER A 233 -5.24 17.38 -6.53
C SER A 233 -4.90 17.39 -8.02
N ASN A 234 -3.65 17.07 -8.38
CA ASN A 234 -3.31 16.66 -9.73
C ASN A 234 -3.81 15.22 -9.91
N ILE A 235 -4.87 15.02 -10.68
CA ILE A 235 -5.47 13.71 -10.89
C ILE A 235 -5.08 13.21 -12.28
N VAL A 236 -4.25 12.16 -12.31
CA VAL A 236 -4.04 11.37 -13.52
C VAL A 236 -5.02 10.20 -13.47
N GLN A 237 -6.11 10.28 -14.23
CA GLN A 237 -7.06 9.18 -14.35
C GLN A 237 -6.63 8.26 -15.50
N LEU A 238 -6.14 7.07 -15.16
CA LEU A 238 -5.92 5.99 -16.12
C LEU A 238 -7.16 5.09 -16.09
N LYS A 239 -7.94 5.08 -17.17
CA LYS A 239 -9.17 4.27 -17.26
C LYS A 239 -8.81 2.83 -17.59
N TYR A 240 -9.40 1.89 -16.84
CA TYR A 240 -9.28 0.46 -17.07
C TYR A 240 -10.05 0.04 -18.33
N HIS A 241 -9.44 -0.84 -19.13
CA HIS A 241 -10.11 -1.62 -20.18
C HIS A 241 -10.17 -3.07 -19.69
N SER A 242 -11.30 -3.76 -19.85
CA SER A 242 -11.55 -5.10 -19.27
C SER A 242 -10.62 -6.23 -19.74
N THR A 243 -9.64 -5.92 -20.58
CA THR A 243 -8.73 -6.86 -21.23
C THR A 243 -7.27 -6.43 -21.17
N ALA A 244 -6.94 -5.34 -20.46
CA ALA A 244 -5.57 -4.82 -20.40
C ALA A 244 -5.17 -4.46 -18.97
N ASP A 245 -3.96 -4.86 -18.60
CA ASP A 245 -3.34 -4.47 -17.35
C ASP A 245 -2.77 -3.06 -17.44
N LEU A 246 -2.78 -2.35 -16.30
CA LEU A 246 -2.00 -1.12 -16.16
C LEU A 246 -0.55 -1.50 -15.86
N GLU A 247 0.30 -1.47 -16.89
CA GLU A 247 1.73 -1.70 -16.74
C GLU A 247 2.48 -0.37 -16.56
N LEU A 248 3.15 -0.21 -15.41
CA LEU A 248 4.10 0.88 -15.15
C LEU A 248 5.49 0.26 -15.03
N ASN A 249 6.20 0.15 -16.15
CA ASN A 249 7.49 -0.52 -16.23
C ASN A 249 8.62 0.51 -16.46
N SER A 250 9.68 0.43 -15.66
CA SER A 250 10.87 1.25 -15.83
C SER A 250 12.01 0.38 -16.35
N LEU A 251 12.43 0.59 -17.60
CA LEU A 251 13.62 -0.06 -18.15
C LEU A 251 14.90 0.63 -17.61
N PHE A 252 16.04 -0.05 -17.79
CA PHE A 252 17.37 0.31 -17.27
C PHE A 252 17.80 1.74 -17.69
N THR A 253 18.12 2.61 -16.71
CA THR A 253 18.74 3.92 -16.95
C THR A 253 19.76 4.23 -15.84
N GLY A 254 20.99 4.64 -16.20
CA GLY A 254 22.11 4.82 -15.27
C GLY A 254 22.13 6.11 -14.42
N THR A 255 20.99 6.57 -13.88
CA THR A 255 20.91 7.84 -13.14
C THR A 255 20.57 7.67 -11.64
N ASN A 256 21.11 8.58 -10.81
CA ASN A 256 21.18 8.54 -9.33
C ASN A 256 19.85 8.82 -8.58
N PHE A 257 18.69 8.65 -9.21
CA PHE A 257 17.38 8.99 -8.61
C PHE A 257 16.48 7.77 -8.37
N ARG A 258 17.08 6.60 -8.04
CA ARG A 258 16.35 5.36 -7.74
C ARG A 258 16.76 4.76 -6.39
N TYR A 259 15.76 4.22 -5.69
CA TYR A 259 15.94 3.33 -4.54
C TYR A 259 16.03 1.87 -5.03
N GLY A 260 17.14 1.48 -5.68
CA GLY A 260 17.38 0.10 -6.11
C GLY A 260 18.17 -0.04 -7.43
N SER A 261 18.53 -1.27 -7.81
CA SER A 261 19.44 -1.59 -8.95
C SER A 261 18.75 -2.08 -10.24
N TYR A 262 17.44 -2.35 -10.23
CA TYR A 262 16.69 -2.88 -11.38
C TYR A 262 15.36 -2.12 -11.59
N GLY A 263 14.47 -2.60 -12.47
CA GLY A 263 13.22 -1.92 -12.81
C GLY A 263 12.25 -1.87 -11.62
N ASP A 264 12.37 -0.83 -10.81
CA ASP A 264 11.57 -0.65 -9.60
C ASP A 264 10.39 0.29 -9.85
N PHE A 265 9.20 -0.09 -9.36
CA PHE A 265 8.07 0.82 -9.23
C PHE A 265 8.11 1.51 -7.87
N ASN A 266 8.57 2.76 -7.85
CA ASN A 266 8.66 3.56 -6.64
C ASN A 266 7.50 4.55 -6.55
N ILE A 267 6.68 4.46 -5.50
CA ILE A 267 5.78 5.54 -5.10
C ILE A 267 6.52 6.38 -4.06
N VAL A 268 7.02 7.54 -4.47
CA VAL A 268 7.73 8.46 -3.58
C VAL A 268 6.75 9.53 -3.10
N ASN A 269 6.58 9.62 -1.79
CA ASN A 269 5.91 10.75 -1.17
C ASN A 269 6.91 11.48 -0.27
N ASN A 270 7.34 12.66 -0.70
CA ASN A 270 8.38 13.48 -0.04
C ASN A 270 7.78 14.59 0.85
N ILE A 271 6.57 14.38 1.38
CA ILE A 271 5.93 15.31 2.29
C ILE A 271 6.38 14.98 3.72
N ASP A 272 7.18 15.86 4.30
CA ASP A 272 7.79 15.69 5.63
C ASP A 272 6.97 16.34 6.77
N ASP A 273 5.77 16.87 6.48
CA ASP A 273 5.01 17.72 7.41
C ASP A 273 4.25 16.98 8.53
N GLY A 274 4.28 15.63 8.51
CA GLY A 274 3.65 14.77 9.52
C GLY A 274 2.12 14.86 9.64
N THR A 275 1.47 15.75 8.89
CA THR A 275 0.03 16.05 8.95
C THR A 275 -0.70 15.55 7.70
N TYR A 276 -0.03 15.59 6.54
CA TYR A 276 -0.53 15.13 5.25
C TYR A 276 0.53 14.28 4.56
N GLY A 277 0.13 13.27 3.77
CA GLY A 277 1.08 12.47 2.97
C GLY A 277 1.19 10.99 3.32
N ALA A 278 0.13 10.35 3.80
CA ALA A 278 0.12 8.89 3.82
C ALA A 278 0.03 8.31 2.38
N ILE A 279 0.74 7.22 2.11
CA ILE A 279 0.50 6.39 0.92
C ILE A 279 -0.61 5.40 1.27
N ASN A 280 -1.78 5.53 0.62
CA ASN A 280 -2.98 4.77 0.95
C ASN A 280 -3.37 3.82 -0.18
N ILE A 281 -3.74 2.59 0.19
CA ILE A 281 -4.45 1.65 -0.68
C ILE A 281 -5.91 1.62 -0.24
N VAL A 282 -6.82 2.07 -1.12
CA VAL A 282 -8.23 2.27 -0.81
C VAL A 282 -9.09 1.31 -1.65
N THR A 283 -9.98 0.56 -1.00
CA THR A 283 -10.98 -0.27 -1.68
C THR A 283 -12.34 -0.10 -1.02
N ASN A 284 -13.41 -0.13 -1.81
CA ASN A 284 -14.78 0.11 -1.33
C ASN A 284 -14.88 1.39 -0.47
N LYS A 285 -14.24 2.48 -0.91
CA LYS A 285 -14.20 3.78 -0.23
C LYS A 285 -13.60 3.75 1.18
N GLN A 286 -12.77 2.75 1.50
CA GLN A 286 -12.09 2.62 2.80
C GLN A 286 -10.60 2.37 2.61
N THR A 287 -9.76 3.04 3.40
CA THR A 287 -8.32 2.76 3.44
C THR A 287 -8.08 1.39 4.06
N ARG A 288 -7.45 0.48 3.32
CA ARG A 288 -7.11 -0.88 3.76
C ARG A 288 -5.69 -0.97 4.27
N LEU A 289 -4.78 -0.28 3.61
CA LEU A 289 -3.37 -0.15 3.98
C LEU A 289 -2.99 1.32 3.92
N SER A 290 -2.29 1.81 4.94
CA SER A 290 -1.72 3.15 5.00
C SER A 290 -0.27 3.07 5.41
N ILE A 291 0.61 3.75 4.67
CA ILE A 291 1.99 4.03 5.10
C ILE A 291 2.04 5.51 5.47
N MET A 292 2.18 5.79 6.76
CA MET A 292 2.19 7.14 7.30
C MET A 292 3.56 7.83 7.08
N PRO A 293 3.63 9.17 7.05
CA PRO A 293 4.89 9.92 6.88
C PRO A 293 5.97 9.57 7.92
N ASN A 294 5.58 9.18 9.13
CA ASN A 294 6.49 8.71 10.19
C ASN A 294 7.01 7.27 9.99
N GLY A 295 6.66 6.63 8.87
CA GLY A 295 7.02 5.28 8.49
C GLY A 295 6.23 4.18 9.19
N ASN A 296 5.16 4.50 9.91
CA ASN A 296 4.27 3.48 10.47
C ASN A 296 3.32 2.94 9.40
N ILE A 297 3.11 1.64 9.40
CA ILE A 297 2.21 0.94 8.48
C ILE A 297 0.95 0.52 9.23
N GLY A 298 -0.21 0.96 8.78
CA GLY A 298 -1.52 0.55 9.27
C GLY A 298 -2.21 -0.39 8.29
N ILE A 299 -2.71 -1.53 8.76
CA ILE A 299 -3.61 -2.41 8.01
C ILE A 299 -4.95 -2.49 8.75
N GLY A 300 -6.03 -2.07 8.10
CA GLY A 300 -7.34 -1.90 8.76
C GLY A 300 -7.41 -0.71 9.73
N THR A 301 -6.39 0.15 9.75
CA THR A 301 -6.34 1.38 10.54
C THR A 301 -5.59 2.47 9.77
N VAL A 302 -6.02 3.73 9.95
CA VAL A 302 -5.33 4.92 9.42
C VAL A 302 -4.52 5.66 10.49
N ASN A 303 -4.57 5.20 11.75
CA ASN A 303 -3.85 5.78 12.88
C ASN A 303 -2.97 4.70 13.55
N PRO A 304 -1.92 4.20 12.88
CA PRO A 304 -1.06 3.16 13.43
C PRO A 304 -0.22 3.68 14.59
N ILE A 305 -0.27 3.00 15.74
CA ILE A 305 0.46 3.40 16.97
C ILE A 305 1.86 2.77 17.09
N SER A 306 2.25 1.94 16.13
CA SER A 306 3.56 1.28 16.05
C SER A 306 4.00 1.16 14.58
N LYS A 307 5.21 0.65 14.34
CA LYS A 307 5.74 0.50 12.96
C LYS A 307 4.86 -0.38 12.07
N LEU A 308 4.17 -1.36 12.66
CA LEU A 308 3.16 -2.17 11.98
C LEU A 308 1.98 -2.39 12.93
N ASP A 309 0.84 -1.77 12.64
CA ASP A 309 -0.41 -1.88 13.39
C ASP A 309 -1.47 -2.52 12.49
N VAL A 310 -1.90 -3.73 12.84
CA VAL A 310 -2.91 -4.49 12.09
C VAL A 310 -4.16 -4.65 12.95
N ARG A 311 -5.28 -4.03 12.52
CA ARG A 311 -6.60 -4.23 13.14
C ARG A 311 -7.34 -5.35 12.44
N GLY A 312 -7.14 -6.58 12.92
CA GLY A 312 -7.78 -7.78 12.42
C GLY A 312 -6.95 -9.03 12.72
N ASN A 313 -7.37 -10.16 12.17
CA ASN A 313 -6.61 -11.40 12.27
C ASN A 313 -5.44 -11.40 11.29
N ILE A 314 -4.27 -11.82 11.75
CA ILE A 314 -3.10 -12.08 10.89
C ILE A 314 -3.00 -13.58 10.68
N VAL A 315 -3.15 -14.04 9.44
CA VAL A 315 -2.79 -15.41 9.06
C VAL A 315 -1.31 -15.39 8.65
N ALA A 316 -0.44 -15.79 9.58
CA ALA A 316 1.00 -15.86 9.37
C ALA A 316 1.47 -17.33 9.22
N GLY A 317 2.23 -17.62 8.18
CA GLY A 317 2.75 -18.97 7.88
C GLY A 317 2.33 -19.48 6.50
N ILE A 318 2.77 -20.69 6.16
CA ILE A 318 2.35 -21.43 4.96
C ILE A 318 1.08 -22.22 5.26
N THR A 319 0.05 -22.11 4.41
CA THR A 319 -1.30 -22.65 4.65
C THR A 319 -1.40 -24.18 4.57
N ASP A 320 -0.44 -24.85 3.93
CA ASP A 320 -0.59 -26.25 3.49
C ASP A 320 0.52 -27.20 3.95
N ALA A 321 1.34 -26.84 4.94
CA ALA A 321 2.43 -27.70 5.38
C ALA A 321 2.10 -28.56 6.60
N THR A 322 2.51 -29.82 6.55
CA THR A 322 2.61 -30.74 7.70
C THR A 322 3.62 -30.29 8.77
N GLU A 323 4.35 -29.20 8.51
CA GLU A 323 5.49 -28.69 9.25
C GLU A 323 5.10 -27.80 10.44
N GLY A 324 6.00 -27.64 11.41
CA GLY A 324 5.85 -26.65 12.49
C GLY A 324 5.99 -25.23 11.97
N ILE A 325 5.16 -24.30 12.45
CA ILE A 325 5.15 -22.90 12.01
C ILE A 325 5.40 -21.99 13.21
N ASN A 326 6.34 -21.06 13.06
CA ASN A 326 6.53 -19.96 14.00
C ASN A 326 5.62 -18.78 13.60
N ALA A 327 4.56 -18.55 14.38
CA ALA A 327 3.66 -17.41 14.16
C ALA A 327 4.34 -16.09 14.54
N PHE A 328 5.15 -16.11 15.61
CA PHE A 328 5.99 -14.98 16.03
C PHE A 328 7.40 -15.46 16.35
N ALA A 329 8.39 -14.77 15.79
CA ALA A 329 9.79 -15.07 15.96
C ALA A 329 10.59 -13.76 16.07
N ILE A 330 11.38 -13.62 17.13
CA ILE A 330 12.37 -12.54 17.20
C ILE A 330 13.62 -13.04 16.45
N ARG A 331 13.89 -12.45 15.28
CA ARG A 331 15.08 -12.79 14.47
C ARG A 331 16.34 -12.26 15.15
N TYR A 332 17.40 -13.08 15.09
CA TYR A 332 18.74 -12.72 15.53
C TYR A 332 19.72 -13.18 14.46
N GLU A 333 20.44 -12.27 13.80
CA GLU A 333 21.41 -12.49 12.71
C GLU A 333 21.11 -13.67 11.76
N ASN A 334 21.37 -14.91 12.18
CA ASN A 334 21.16 -16.11 11.37
C ASN A 334 20.04 -17.06 11.86
N GLY A 335 19.33 -16.79 12.96
CA GLY A 335 18.30 -17.66 13.54
C GLY A 335 17.19 -16.94 14.31
N SER A 336 16.46 -17.67 15.18
CA SER A 336 15.46 -17.08 16.07
C SER A 336 15.54 -17.66 17.48
N VAL A 337 15.79 -16.79 18.45
CA VAL A 337 16.01 -17.16 19.84
C VAL A 337 14.68 -17.31 20.58
N ASN A 338 13.72 -16.41 20.34
CA ASN A 338 12.41 -16.45 20.98
C ASN A 338 11.36 -16.77 19.93
N ASN A 339 10.61 -17.86 20.16
CA ASN A 339 9.64 -18.37 19.20
C ASN A 339 8.30 -18.61 19.89
N TRP A 340 7.21 -18.32 19.17
CA TRP A 340 5.86 -18.77 19.49
C TRP A 340 5.21 -19.31 18.22
N GLY A 341 4.72 -20.55 18.28
CA GLY A 341 4.10 -21.19 17.14
C GLY A 341 3.53 -22.56 17.45
N SER A 342 3.39 -23.37 16.41
CA SER A 342 3.01 -24.79 16.49
C SER A 342 4.22 -25.68 16.24
N LEU A 343 4.35 -26.77 17.00
CA LEU A 343 5.44 -27.73 16.84
C LEU A 343 5.42 -28.46 15.49
N ARG A 344 4.22 -28.81 14.98
CA ARG A 344 3.96 -29.46 13.69
C ARG A 344 2.46 -29.56 13.45
N SER A 345 2.04 -29.98 12.26
CA SER A 345 0.62 -30.23 11.98
C SER A 345 0.01 -31.21 12.98
N GLY A 346 -1.08 -30.80 13.65
CA GLY A 346 -1.77 -31.57 14.69
C GLY A 346 -1.04 -31.67 16.04
N ALA A 347 0.08 -30.98 16.23
CA ALA A 347 0.81 -30.98 17.51
C ALA A 347 0.54 -29.71 18.34
N GLU A 348 1.23 -29.65 19.48
CA GLU A 348 1.05 -28.63 20.50
C GLU A 348 1.54 -27.26 20.06
N THR A 349 0.89 -26.22 20.60
CA THR A 349 1.39 -24.84 20.52
C THR A 349 2.51 -24.68 21.54
N TYR A 350 3.54 -23.92 21.20
CA TYR A 350 4.70 -23.74 22.06
C TYR A 350 5.21 -22.30 22.11
N MET A 351 5.81 -21.95 23.24
CA MET A 351 6.64 -20.76 23.44
C MET A 351 8.03 -21.20 23.88
N SER A 352 9.11 -20.62 23.36
CA SER A 352 10.45 -21.09 23.69
C SER A 352 11.54 -20.02 23.64
N TYR A 353 12.63 -20.33 24.34
CA TYR A 353 13.92 -19.64 24.29
C TYR A 353 15.01 -20.61 23.83
N GLY A 354 15.79 -20.22 22.82
CA GLY A 354 16.94 -20.94 22.30
C GLY A 354 16.62 -22.18 21.45
N VAL A 355 15.34 -22.52 21.26
CA VAL A 355 14.84 -23.58 20.37
C VAL A 355 13.68 -23.12 19.50
N LYS A 356 13.51 -23.77 18.37
CA LYS A 356 12.33 -23.69 17.50
C LYS A 356 11.85 -25.09 17.12
N ALA A 357 10.64 -25.19 16.58
CA ALA A 357 10.12 -26.42 16.02
C ALA A 357 11.03 -26.94 14.90
N ASP A 358 11.24 -28.26 14.87
CA ASP A 358 11.84 -28.94 13.71
C ASP A 358 10.76 -29.14 12.64
N ASN A 359 11.05 -28.68 11.42
CA ASN A 359 10.14 -28.81 10.29
C ASN A 359 10.50 -29.94 9.32
N LYS A 360 11.58 -30.70 9.58
CA LYS A 360 12.14 -31.67 8.61
C LYS A 360 12.24 -33.10 9.12
N THR A 361 12.34 -33.32 10.42
CA THR A 361 12.56 -34.68 10.96
C THR A 361 11.71 -34.99 12.19
N ALA A 362 11.69 -36.25 12.65
CA ALA A 362 10.86 -36.73 13.75
C ALA A 362 11.21 -36.12 15.14
N TYR A 363 12.21 -35.23 15.21
CA TYR A 363 12.62 -34.56 16.44
C TYR A 363 11.73 -33.33 16.71
N GLY A 364 11.45 -33.00 17.97
CA GLY A 364 10.52 -31.91 18.31
C GLY A 364 11.14 -30.51 18.30
N TRP A 365 12.47 -30.41 18.32
CA TRP A 365 13.19 -29.18 18.63
C TRP A 365 14.51 -29.05 17.88
N LEU A 366 14.74 -27.89 17.27
CA LEU A 366 16.02 -27.47 16.72
C LEU A 366 16.56 -26.26 17.49
N SER A 367 17.89 -26.15 17.56
CA SER A 367 18.57 -25.00 18.15
C SER A 367 18.27 -23.72 17.37
N GLY A 368 17.75 -22.71 18.06
CA GLY A 368 17.42 -21.40 17.49
C GLY A 368 18.64 -20.48 17.29
N SER A 369 19.74 -20.74 17.99
CA SER A 369 21.03 -20.04 17.88
C SER A 369 22.19 -20.96 18.27
N GLY A 370 23.35 -20.77 17.63
CA GLY A 370 24.56 -21.56 17.88
C GLY A 370 25.74 -20.79 18.47
N SER A 371 25.55 -19.52 18.85
CA SER A 371 26.66 -18.61 19.17
C SER A 371 27.25 -18.84 20.56
N TYR A 372 26.43 -19.18 21.55
CA TYR A 372 26.83 -19.34 22.95
C TYR A 372 26.13 -20.54 23.61
N PRO A 373 26.75 -21.17 24.64
CA PRO A 373 26.07 -22.17 25.45
C PRO A 373 24.90 -21.55 26.21
N SER A 374 23.77 -22.23 26.25
CA SER A 374 22.59 -21.77 26.99
C SER A 374 21.70 -22.94 27.37
N TYR A 375 20.90 -22.76 28.42
CA TYR A 375 19.70 -23.56 28.59
C TYR A 375 18.71 -23.15 27.52
N LYS A 376 18.14 -24.15 26.86
CA LYS A 376 17.04 -23.97 25.94
C LYS A 376 15.78 -24.37 26.68
N THR A 377 14.77 -23.53 26.66
CA THR A 377 13.54 -23.78 27.41
C THR A 377 12.33 -23.66 26.50
N ALA A 378 11.29 -24.40 26.85
CA ALA A 378 10.03 -24.30 26.15
C ALA A 378 8.85 -24.57 27.09
N VAL A 379 7.73 -23.93 26.80
CA VAL A 379 6.42 -24.28 27.32
C VAL A 379 5.58 -24.77 26.16
N THR A 380 4.98 -25.94 26.30
CA THR A 380 4.06 -26.49 25.30
C THR A 380 2.66 -26.62 25.86
N THR A 381 1.66 -26.46 25.00
CA THR A 381 0.23 -26.55 25.32
C THR A 381 -0.50 -27.37 24.28
N GLY A 382 -1.20 -28.42 24.71
CA GLY A 382 -2.02 -29.26 23.84
C GLY A 382 -2.61 -30.47 24.57
N ASN A 383 -2.69 -31.61 23.88
CA ASN A 383 -3.36 -32.81 24.42
C ASN A 383 -2.72 -33.35 25.71
N ASP A 384 -1.42 -33.14 25.91
CA ASP A 384 -0.71 -33.52 27.13
C ASP A 384 -0.86 -32.48 28.26
N GLY A 385 -1.65 -31.42 28.06
CA GLY A 385 -1.80 -30.29 28.98
C GLY A 385 -0.72 -29.23 28.77
N ILE A 386 -0.15 -28.72 29.86
CA ILE A 386 0.93 -27.72 29.85
C ILE A 386 2.22 -28.39 30.30
N ARG A 387 3.29 -28.30 29.50
CA ARG A 387 4.61 -28.87 29.85
C ARG A 387 5.68 -27.79 29.88
N PHE A 388 6.55 -27.88 30.88
CA PHE A 388 7.74 -27.04 31.02
C PHE A 388 8.97 -27.89 30.71
N LEU A 389 9.71 -27.50 29.69
CA LEU A 389 10.82 -28.25 29.13
C LEU A 389 12.13 -27.46 29.25
N SER A 390 13.24 -28.15 29.48
CA SER A 390 14.59 -27.58 29.42
C SER A 390 15.61 -28.55 28.82
N SER A 391 16.61 -28.04 28.11
CA SER A 391 17.81 -28.78 27.72
C SER A 391 18.88 -28.74 28.83
N ALA A 392 20.00 -29.41 28.60
CA ALA A 392 21.26 -29.13 29.29
C ALA A 392 21.86 -27.77 28.88
N TYR A 393 22.78 -27.24 29.68
CA TYR A 393 23.51 -26.01 29.37
C TYR A 393 24.63 -26.30 28.36
N GLU A 394 24.34 -26.14 27.08
CA GLU A 394 25.25 -26.56 26.02
C GLU A 394 25.23 -25.60 24.83
N LYS A 395 26.35 -25.56 24.10
CA LYS A 395 26.45 -24.87 22.81
C LYS A 395 26.07 -25.86 21.71
N ILE A 396 24.90 -25.67 21.13
CA ILE A 396 24.38 -26.52 20.04
C ILE A 396 24.32 -25.68 18.77
N ALA A 397 24.96 -26.16 17.70
CA ALA A 397 24.92 -25.51 16.40
C ALA A 397 23.48 -25.17 15.99
N GLN A 398 23.29 -24.02 15.34
CA GLN A 398 21.97 -23.61 14.87
C GLN A 398 21.38 -24.70 13.96
N ASP A 399 20.07 -24.87 14.01
CA ASP A 399 19.34 -25.85 13.20
C ASP A 399 19.72 -27.31 13.46
N SER A 400 20.44 -27.58 14.56
CA SER A 400 20.72 -28.94 15.02
C SER A 400 19.70 -29.41 16.07
N PRO A 401 19.37 -30.71 16.13
CA PRO A 401 18.42 -31.26 17.10
C PRO A 401 18.80 -30.95 18.55
N VAL A 402 17.78 -30.70 19.37
CA VAL A 402 17.94 -30.44 20.81
C VAL A 402 17.11 -31.43 21.60
N THR A 403 17.77 -32.14 22.52
CA THR A 403 17.09 -32.99 23.50
C THR A 403 16.53 -32.12 24.62
N MET A 404 15.21 -32.18 24.82
CA MET A 404 14.49 -31.44 25.85
C MET A 404 13.95 -32.41 26.91
N SER A 405 14.18 -32.08 28.18
CA SER A 405 13.67 -32.82 29.34
C SER A 405 12.47 -32.09 29.93
N GLU A 406 11.44 -32.86 30.28
CA GLU A 406 10.25 -32.32 30.97
C GLU A 406 10.54 -32.17 32.47
N LEU A 407 10.44 -30.93 32.96
CA LEU A 407 10.68 -30.58 34.36
C LEU A 407 9.40 -30.63 35.19
N MET A 408 8.32 -30.10 34.61
CA MET A 408 7.02 -29.96 35.24
C MET A 408 5.93 -30.12 34.18
N ARG A 409 4.78 -30.66 34.58
CA ARG A 409 3.56 -30.62 33.78
C ARG A 409 2.33 -30.28 34.61
N ILE A 410 1.33 -29.74 33.93
CA ILE A 410 -0.07 -29.69 34.37
C ILE A 410 -0.85 -30.55 33.39
N THR A 411 -1.43 -31.67 33.86
CA THR A 411 -2.23 -32.54 33.00
C THR A 411 -3.56 -31.89 32.63
N PRO A 412 -4.26 -32.35 31.58
CA PRO A 412 -5.61 -31.88 31.27
C PRO A 412 -6.62 -32.03 32.43
N GLY A 413 -6.38 -32.99 33.34
CA GLY A 413 -7.17 -33.19 34.56
C GLY A 413 -6.82 -32.24 35.72
N GLY A 414 -5.87 -31.33 35.51
CA GLY A 414 -5.45 -30.32 36.50
C GLY A 414 -4.49 -30.83 37.57
N ASN A 415 -3.87 -32.00 37.38
CA ASN A 415 -2.84 -32.50 38.30
C ASN A 415 -1.47 -31.94 37.90
N VAL A 416 -0.69 -31.51 38.88
CA VAL A 416 0.67 -30.99 38.71
C VAL A 416 1.69 -32.09 39.01
N GLY A 417 2.56 -32.39 38.05
CA GLY A 417 3.69 -33.29 38.22
C GLY A 417 5.01 -32.53 38.18
N ILE A 418 5.86 -32.72 39.18
CA ILE A 418 7.26 -32.21 39.18
C ILE A 418 8.20 -33.41 39.20
N GLY A 419 9.03 -33.54 38.16
CA GLY A 419 9.90 -34.71 37.96
C GLY A 419 9.17 -36.03 37.66
N THR A 420 7.86 -35.99 37.40
CA THR A 420 7.05 -37.15 36.99
C THR A 420 6.07 -36.77 35.88
N ARG A 421 5.88 -37.68 34.93
CA ARG A 421 4.87 -37.54 33.87
C ARG A 421 3.50 -38.04 34.29
N ASN A 422 3.40 -38.81 35.37
CA ASN A 422 2.14 -39.44 35.80
C ASN A 422 1.80 -38.98 37.21
N PRO A 423 1.34 -37.73 37.41
CA PRO A 423 0.88 -37.28 38.72
C PRO A 423 -0.45 -37.96 39.08
N ASP A 424 -0.44 -38.66 40.19
CA ASP A 424 -1.55 -39.40 40.79
C ASP A 424 -2.35 -38.58 41.80
N GLN A 425 -1.83 -37.41 42.20
CA GLN A 425 -2.48 -36.45 43.08
C GLN A 425 -2.49 -35.06 42.44
N LYS A 426 -3.19 -34.10 43.07
CA LYS A 426 -3.21 -32.70 42.60
C LYS A 426 -1.81 -32.11 42.49
N LEU A 427 -0.90 -32.50 43.37
CA LEU A 427 0.52 -32.23 43.28
C LEU A 427 1.28 -33.52 43.59
N THR A 428 2.00 -34.05 42.60
CA THR A 428 2.92 -35.17 42.77
C THR A 428 4.35 -34.69 42.49
N VAL A 429 5.23 -34.80 43.48
CA VAL A 429 6.65 -34.44 43.35
C VAL A 429 7.50 -35.69 43.47
N LYS A 430 8.22 -36.05 42.40
CA LYS A 430 9.18 -37.16 42.41
C LYS A 430 10.56 -36.64 42.84
N GLY A 431 10.67 -36.29 44.11
CA GLY A 431 11.88 -35.70 44.69
C GLY A 431 11.69 -35.26 46.13
N LYS A 432 12.69 -34.55 46.66
CA LYS A 432 12.59 -33.93 48.00
C LYS A 432 11.92 -32.57 47.88
N ILE A 433 11.00 -32.28 48.80
CA ILE A 433 10.43 -30.95 49.00
C ILE A 433 11.14 -30.33 50.21
N HIS A 434 11.78 -29.18 50.02
CA HIS A 434 12.29 -28.35 51.12
C HIS A 434 11.31 -27.20 51.29
N ALA A 435 10.57 -27.21 52.40
CA ALA A 435 9.59 -26.19 52.74
C ALA A 435 9.99 -25.53 54.06
N GLU A 436 9.70 -24.23 54.19
CA GLU A 436 9.91 -23.49 55.44
C GLU A 436 8.82 -23.84 56.47
N ASP A 437 7.57 -23.98 56.04
CA ASP A 437 6.45 -24.45 56.85
C ASP A 437 5.43 -25.22 55.97
N VAL A 438 4.69 -26.15 56.59
CA VAL A 438 3.63 -26.93 55.95
C VAL A 438 2.42 -26.99 56.87
N ILE A 439 1.38 -26.24 56.53
CA ILE A 439 0.09 -26.30 57.21
C ILE A 439 -0.75 -27.42 56.57
N VAL A 440 -1.20 -28.36 57.39
CA VAL A 440 -2.12 -29.42 56.98
C VAL A 440 -3.45 -29.22 57.70
N ASP A 441 -4.48 -28.82 56.96
CA ASP A 441 -5.82 -28.66 57.50
C ASP A 441 -6.41 -30.03 57.85
N MET A 442 -6.78 -30.20 59.11
CA MET A 442 -7.37 -31.43 59.64
C MET A 442 -8.76 -31.14 60.20
N ASN A 443 -9.72 -32.04 59.93
CA ASN A 443 -11.11 -31.86 60.34
C ASN A 443 -11.39 -32.16 61.83
N VAL A 444 -10.52 -32.91 62.52
CA VAL A 444 -10.71 -33.31 63.92
C VAL A 444 -9.37 -33.31 64.68
N PRO A 445 -9.19 -32.48 65.73
CA PRO A 445 -8.01 -32.51 66.59
C PRO A 445 -8.02 -33.72 67.57
N ALA A 446 -6.84 -34.12 68.07
CA ALA A 446 -6.65 -35.33 68.87
C ALA A 446 -7.19 -35.25 70.31
N ASP A 447 -7.63 -34.08 70.76
CA ASP A 447 -8.04 -33.78 72.14
C ASP A 447 -9.14 -34.70 72.71
N TYR A 448 -9.73 -35.56 71.87
CA TYR A 448 -10.72 -36.55 72.26
C TYR A 448 -10.23 -37.58 73.28
N VAL A 449 -8.92 -37.88 73.36
CA VAL A 449 -8.41 -38.87 74.32
C VAL A 449 -8.55 -38.34 75.75
N PHE A 450 -8.14 -37.09 75.98
CA PHE A 450 -8.31 -36.44 77.28
C PHE A 450 -9.77 -36.17 77.61
N GLN A 451 -10.58 -35.66 76.66
CA GLN A 451 -12.02 -35.49 76.87
C GLN A 451 -12.65 -36.80 77.33
N LYS A 452 -12.37 -37.91 76.63
CA LYS A 452 -12.93 -39.21 76.97
C LYS A 452 -12.53 -39.68 78.37
N TYR A 453 -11.27 -39.48 78.76
CA TYR A 453 -10.75 -39.93 80.06
C TYR A 453 -11.28 -39.11 81.23
N PHE A 454 -11.32 -37.78 81.11
CA PHE A 454 -11.70 -36.89 82.22
C PHE A 454 -13.19 -36.60 82.27
N ASP A 455 -13.83 -36.42 81.12
CA ASP A 455 -15.25 -36.05 81.01
C ASP A 455 -16.16 -37.28 80.80
N GLY A 456 -15.59 -38.45 80.53
CA GLY A 456 -16.31 -39.72 80.28
C GLY A 456 -16.86 -39.85 78.85
N GLU A 457 -16.89 -38.76 78.10
CA GLU A 457 -17.32 -38.69 76.70
C GLU A 457 -16.43 -37.75 75.88
N SER A 458 -16.45 -37.91 74.56
CA SER A 458 -15.84 -36.94 73.65
C SER A 458 -16.78 -36.71 72.48
N SER A 459 -17.08 -35.44 72.20
CA SER A 459 -17.87 -35.02 71.04
C SER A 459 -17.09 -35.12 69.73
N LEU A 460 -15.76 -35.10 69.81
CA LEU A 460 -14.84 -35.21 68.68
C LEU A 460 -14.70 -36.67 68.20
N ARG A 461 -14.69 -37.64 69.14
CA ARG A 461 -14.66 -39.08 68.82
C ARG A 461 -15.43 -39.90 69.88
N PRO A 462 -16.77 -40.04 69.75
CA PRO A 462 -17.61 -40.70 70.76
C PRO A 462 -17.31 -42.18 70.97
N ASP A 463 -16.85 -42.86 69.92
CA ASP A 463 -16.52 -44.28 69.87
C ASP A 463 -15.11 -44.61 70.40
N TYR A 464 -14.31 -43.59 70.72
CA TYR A 464 -12.96 -43.80 71.21
C TYR A 464 -12.95 -44.54 72.55
N GLN A 465 -12.09 -45.56 72.64
CA GLN A 465 -11.86 -46.33 73.85
C GLN A 465 -10.35 -46.48 74.03
N MET A 466 -9.84 -45.94 75.15
CA MET A 466 -8.44 -46.11 75.52
C MET A 466 -8.16 -47.60 75.80
N PRO A 467 -7.16 -48.23 75.16
CA PRO A 467 -6.82 -49.62 75.42
C PRO A 467 -6.34 -49.80 76.87
N THR A 468 -6.40 -51.03 77.38
CA THR A 468 -5.71 -51.37 78.64
C THR A 468 -4.25 -51.72 78.34
N LEU A 469 -3.35 -51.56 79.32
CA LEU A 469 -1.94 -51.93 79.16
C LEU A 469 -1.76 -53.39 78.73
N GLN A 470 -2.59 -54.31 79.23
CA GLN A 470 -2.55 -55.73 78.84
C GLN A 470 -2.92 -55.94 77.36
N LYS A 471 -3.95 -55.24 76.87
CA LYS A 471 -4.33 -55.30 75.45
C LYS A 471 -3.28 -54.66 74.56
N LEU A 472 -2.71 -53.54 74.99
CA LEU A 472 -1.63 -52.85 74.28
C LEU A 472 -0.38 -53.73 74.19
N GLU A 473 0.02 -54.37 75.28
CA GLU A 473 1.16 -55.29 75.32
C GLU A 473 0.95 -56.47 74.36
N ALA A 474 -0.23 -57.10 74.39
CA ALA A 474 -0.57 -58.19 73.48
C ALA A 474 -0.47 -57.74 72.02
N PHE A 475 -1.02 -56.58 71.68
CA PHE A 475 -0.98 -56.04 70.31
C PHE A 475 0.45 -55.76 69.85
N VAL A 476 1.26 -55.09 70.66
CA VAL A 476 2.64 -54.74 70.30
C VAL A 476 3.52 -55.99 70.20
N LYS A 477 3.29 -56.99 71.06
CA LYS A 477 4.00 -58.28 71.02
C LYS A 477 3.75 -59.02 69.71
N GLU A 478 2.53 -58.99 69.20
CA GLU A 478 2.12 -59.62 67.95
C GLU A 478 2.52 -58.81 66.72
N ASN A 479 2.17 -57.52 66.67
CA ASN A 479 2.22 -56.70 65.45
C ASN A 479 3.51 -55.87 65.28
N LYS A 480 4.32 -55.73 66.34
CA LYS A 480 5.59 -54.96 66.33
C LYS A 480 5.45 -53.48 65.96
N HIS A 481 4.26 -52.91 66.06
CA HIS A 481 3.99 -51.48 65.96
C HIS A 481 2.83 -51.10 66.90
N LEU A 482 2.60 -49.80 67.09
CA LEU A 482 1.50 -49.30 67.91
C LEU A 482 0.15 -49.47 67.17
N PRO A 483 -0.97 -49.66 67.90
CA PRO A 483 -2.30 -49.64 67.31
C PRO A 483 -2.54 -48.37 66.48
N GLU A 484 -3.28 -48.47 65.37
CA GLU A 484 -3.63 -47.36 64.45
C GLU A 484 -2.44 -46.71 63.70
N ILE A 485 -1.20 -46.93 64.13
CA ILE A 485 0.02 -46.53 63.43
C ILE A 485 0.34 -47.61 62.36
N PRO A 486 0.55 -47.23 61.08
CA PRO A 486 0.91 -48.20 60.05
C PRO A 486 2.23 -48.93 60.37
N SER A 487 2.34 -50.18 59.91
CA SER A 487 3.59 -50.94 60.02
C SER A 487 4.70 -50.33 59.15
N GLY A 488 5.96 -50.63 59.48
CA GLY A 488 7.10 -50.13 58.69
C GLY A 488 7.06 -50.54 57.22
N ASP A 489 6.53 -51.73 56.91
CA ASP A 489 6.38 -52.20 55.54
C ASP A 489 5.27 -51.46 54.79
N ALA A 490 4.16 -51.12 55.45
CA ALA A 490 3.10 -50.30 54.88
C ALA A 490 3.61 -48.88 54.57
N ILE A 491 4.38 -48.27 55.48
CA ILE A 491 4.98 -46.94 55.29
C ILE A 491 5.92 -46.90 54.09
N LYS A 492 6.76 -47.92 53.92
CA LYS A 492 7.69 -47.99 52.77
C LYS A 492 6.96 -48.13 51.43
N LYS A 493 5.83 -48.83 51.42
CA LYS A 493 5.08 -49.13 50.20
C LYS A 493 4.18 -47.96 49.80
N ASP A 494 3.40 -47.44 50.74
CA ASP A 494 2.28 -46.54 50.46
C ASP A 494 2.55 -45.09 50.96
N GLY A 495 3.65 -44.87 51.68
CA GLY A 495 3.96 -43.59 52.33
C GLY A 495 3.12 -43.34 53.59
N VAL A 496 3.12 -42.10 54.07
CA VAL A 496 2.25 -41.66 55.18
C VAL A 496 1.59 -40.34 54.81
N ASN A 497 0.31 -40.20 55.16
CA ASN A 497 -0.34 -38.91 55.17
C ASN A 497 0.19 -38.12 56.39
N LEU A 498 0.87 -36.99 56.16
CA LEU A 498 1.53 -36.23 57.21
C LEU A 498 0.56 -35.79 58.32
N GLY A 499 -0.62 -35.32 57.96
CA GLY A 499 -1.63 -34.85 58.92
C GLY A 499 -2.21 -35.98 59.78
N ASP A 500 -2.69 -37.05 59.15
CA ASP A 500 -3.25 -38.21 59.87
C ASP A 500 -2.18 -38.91 60.74
N PHE A 501 -0.95 -39.03 60.24
CA PHE A 501 0.15 -39.62 60.99
C PHE A 501 0.52 -38.78 62.21
N GLN A 502 0.65 -37.45 62.06
CA GLN A 502 0.91 -36.55 63.19
C GLN A 502 -0.23 -36.57 64.21
N MET A 503 -1.48 -36.67 63.75
CA MET A 503 -2.65 -36.77 64.62
C MET A 503 -2.64 -38.05 65.45
N LYS A 504 -2.36 -39.19 64.82
CA LYS A 504 -2.23 -40.47 65.53
C LYS A 504 -1.05 -40.47 66.49
N LEU A 505 0.08 -39.86 66.14
CA LEU A 505 1.19 -39.69 67.08
C LEU A 505 0.77 -38.86 68.30
N LEU A 506 0.04 -37.76 68.11
CA LEU A 506 -0.50 -36.96 69.20
C LEU A 506 -1.43 -37.78 70.09
N GLN A 507 -2.37 -38.54 69.51
CA GLN A 507 -3.23 -39.48 70.24
C GLN A 507 -2.41 -40.45 71.10
N LYS A 508 -1.32 -41.03 70.57
CA LYS A 508 -0.45 -41.95 71.33
C LYS A 508 0.34 -41.25 72.43
N ILE A 509 0.70 -39.98 72.25
CA ILE A 509 1.29 -39.16 73.31
C ILE A 509 0.26 -38.96 74.44
N GLU A 510 -0.99 -38.61 74.13
CA GLU A 510 -2.05 -38.43 75.13
C GLU A 510 -2.33 -39.74 75.90
N GLU A 511 -2.46 -40.87 75.19
CA GLU A 511 -2.60 -42.20 75.80
C GLU A 511 -1.43 -42.51 76.74
N LEU A 512 -0.19 -42.28 76.29
CA LEU A 512 1.00 -42.49 77.11
C LEU A 512 1.00 -41.60 78.36
N THR A 513 0.62 -40.33 78.22
CA THR A 513 0.49 -39.41 79.35
C THR A 513 -0.50 -39.93 80.39
N LEU A 514 -1.66 -40.43 79.96
CA LEU A 514 -2.66 -41.02 80.85
C LEU A 514 -2.18 -42.30 81.55
N TYR A 515 -1.46 -43.19 80.84
CA TYR A 515 -0.85 -44.36 81.47
C TYR A 515 0.18 -43.96 82.53
N VAL A 516 1.01 -42.95 82.28
CA VAL A 516 2.01 -42.45 83.24
C VAL A 516 1.33 -41.83 84.46
N ILE A 517 0.26 -41.05 84.27
CA ILE A 517 -0.54 -40.49 85.37
C ILE A 517 -1.11 -41.63 86.22
N SER A 518 -1.70 -42.65 85.58
CA SER A 518 -2.23 -43.83 86.28
C SER A 518 -1.14 -44.58 87.04
N GLN A 519 0.04 -44.74 86.45
CA GLN A 519 1.18 -45.41 87.08
C GLN A 519 1.70 -44.62 88.28
N ASN A 520 1.78 -43.29 88.20
CA ASN A 520 2.22 -42.46 89.33
C ASN A 520 1.23 -42.53 90.49
N LYS A 521 -0.08 -42.49 90.21
CA LYS A 521 -1.12 -42.70 91.24
C LYS A 521 -0.95 -44.04 91.96
N GLU A 522 -0.66 -45.10 91.22
CA GLU A 522 -0.41 -46.42 91.81
C GLU A 522 0.87 -46.43 92.66
N ILE A 523 1.95 -45.79 92.19
CA ILE A 523 3.20 -45.66 92.96
C ILE A 523 2.97 -44.88 94.26
N GLU A 524 2.21 -43.79 94.22
CA GLU A 524 1.86 -43.00 95.41
C GLU A 524 1.02 -43.82 96.40
N ASN A 525 0.05 -44.58 95.90
CA ASN A 525 -0.72 -45.51 96.73
C ASN A 525 0.17 -46.57 97.37
N LEU A 526 1.09 -47.18 96.60
CA LEU A 526 2.04 -48.16 97.11
C LEU A 526 2.97 -47.56 98.18
N LYS A 527 3.47 -46.33 97.98
CA LYS A 527 4.27 -45.60 98.98
C LYS A 527 3.47 -45.32 100.26
N ALA A 528 2.22 -44.86 100.13
CA ALA A 528 1.35 -44.60 101.27
C ALA A 528 1.00 -45.87 102.06
N ILE A 529 0.94 -47.04 101.41
CA ILE A 529 0.78 -48.34 102.07
C ILE A 529 2.07 -48.76 102.80
N ILE A 530 3.25 -48.44 102.25
CA ILE A 530 4.56 -48.77 102.87
C ILE A 530 4.89 -47.85 104.06
N GLU A 531 4.40 -46.60 104.07
CA GLU A 531 4.60 -45.64 105.17
C GLU A 531 3.63 -45.84 106.35
N LYS A 532 2.63 -46.73 106.22
CA LYS A 532 1.76 -47.18 107.31
C LYS A 532 2.23 -48.52 107.86
#